data_AF-A0A932D7T1-F1
#
_entry.id   AF-A0A932D7T1-F1
#
_cell.length_a   1.000
_cell.length_b   1.000
_cell.length_c   1.000
_cell.angle_alpha   90.00
_cell.angle_beta   90.00
_cell.angle_gamma   90.00
#
_symmetry.space_group_name_H-M   'P 1'
#
loop_
_entity.id
_entity.type
_entity.pdbx_description
1 polymer ?
#
loop_
_entity_poly.entity_id
_entity_poly.type
_entity_poly.pdbx_seq_one_letter_code
_entity_poly.pdbx_strand_id
1 'polypeptide(L)' 'MTIEKIRELYEVEPFHPFIMHLADGREIPVIHREFLASAPSGRTVIVFQPDDSFNIVDLLLVTDLEVRSKNGAKTKKR' A
#
# COMPACT_ATOMS: atom_id res chain seq x y z
N MET A 1 2.57 -1.93 -12.43
CA MET A 1 3.05 -0.81 -11.59
C MET A 1 4.57 -0.86 -11.50
N THR A 2 5.24 0.27 -11.31
CA THR A 2 6.69 0.29 -11.09
C THR A 2 7.00 0.59 -9.62
N ILE A 3 8.10 0.05 -9.09
CA ILE A 3 8.49 0.21 -7.66
C ILE A 3 8.65 1.67 -7.26
N GLU A 4 9.00 2.53 -8.21
CA GLU A 4 9.19 3.96 -8.00
C GLU A 4 7.94 4.60 -7.41
N LYS A 5 6.74 4.16 -7.80
CA LYS A 5 5.51 4.73 -7.25
C LYS A 5 5.29 4.39 -5.78
N ILE A 6 5.65 3.17 -5.37
CA ILE A 6 5.59 2.77 -3.96
C ILE A 6 6.63 3.57 -3.15
N ARG A 7 7.82 3.79 -3.71
CA ARG A 7 8.83 4.66 -3.09
C ARG A 7 8.35 6.09 -2.94
N GLU A 8 7.73 6.66 -3.97
CA GLU A 8 7.13 8.01 -3.90
C GLU A 8 6.09 8.12 -2.78
N LEU A 9 5.22 7.11 -2.62
CA LEU A 9 4.23 7.08 -1.53
C LEU A 9 4.86 6.88 -0.15
N TYR A 10 5.95 6.11 -0.09
CA TYR A 10 6.69 5.85 1.14
C TYR A 10 7.46 7.06 1.64
N GLU A 11 8.05 7.84 0.72
CA GLU A 11 8.89 9.01 1.02
C GLU A 11 8.09 10.31 1.23
N VAL A 12 6.81 10.34 0.85
CA VAL A 12 5.98 11.54 0.99
C VAL A 12 5.79 11.89 2.47
N GLU A 13 6.01 13.17 2.81
CA GLU A 13 5.77 13.71 4.14
C GLU A 13 4.72 14.84 4.08
N PRO A 14 3.61 14.75 4.83
CA PRO A 14 3.27 13.66 5.75
C PRO A 14 2.92 12.36 5.02
N PHE A 15 3.21 11.21 5.64
CA PHE A 15 2.83 9.91 5.09
C PHE A 15 1.32 9.80 4.84
N HIS A 16 0.93 9.31 3.66
CA HIS A 16 -0.46 9.07 3.29
C HIS A 16 -0.72 7.56 3.20
N PRO A 17 -1.60 7.00 4.06
CA PRO A 17 -2.00 5.60 3.96
C PRO A 17 -2.59 5.27 2.60
N PHE A 18 -2.29 4.06 2.11
CA PHE A 18 -2.76 3.58 0.82
C PHE A 18 -3.05 2.08 0.86
N ILE A 19 -3.72 1.57 -0.17
CA ILE A 19 -4.07 0.16 -0.33
C ILE A 19 -3.37 -0.37 -1.58
N MET A 20 -2.73 -1.52 -1.46
CA MET A 20 -2.23 -2.28 -2.61
C MET A 20 -3.29 -3.27 -3.07
N HIS A 21 -3.69 -3.15 -4.33
CA HIS A 21 -4.59 -4.09 -4.99
C HIS A 21 -3.77 -5.11 -5.78
N LEU A 22 -3.98 -6.39 -5.51
CA LEU A 22 -3.28 -7.49 -6.18
C LEU A 22 -4.11 -8.08 -7.32
N ALA A 23 -3.42 -8.71 -8.28
CA ALA A 23 -4.02 -9.39 -9.41
C ALA A 23 -4.98 -10.54 -9.03
N ASP A 24 -4.83 -11.10 -7.83
CA ASP A 24 -5.71 -12.13 -7.27
C ASP A 24 -6.95 -11.56 -6.55
N GLY A 25 -7.12 -10.23 -6.56
CA GLY A 25 -8.24 -9.52 -5.95
C GLY A 25 -8.06 -9.20 -4.47
N ARG A 26 -6.91 -9.52 -3.86
CA ARG A 26 -6.64 -9.11 -2.47
C ARG A 26 -6.33 -7.62 -2.36
N GLU A 27 -6.77 -7.05 -1.24
CA GLU A 27 -6.45 -5.69 -0.82
C GLU A 27 -5.51 -5.76 0.40
N ILE A 28 -4.38 -5.08 0.32
CA ILE A 28 -3.40 -5.03 1.41
C ILE A 28 -3.23 -3.57 1.85
N PRO A 29 -3.80 -3.18 3.00
CA PRO A 29 -3.68 -1.82 3.51
C PRO A 29 -2.27 -1.57 4.07
N VAL A 30 -1.68 -0.44 3.69
CA VAL A 30 -0.44 0.11 4.26
C VAL A 30 -0.82 1.32 5.09
N ILE A 31 -1.00 1.09 6.40
CA ILE A 31 -1.55 2.09 7.32
C ILE A 31 -0.50 3.10 7.83
N HIS A 32 0.78 2.75 7.78
CA HIS A 32 1.89 3.58 8.24
C HIS A 32 3.19 3.21 7.52
N ARG A 33 4.11 4.19 7.35
CA ARG A 33 5.42 3.94 6.72
C ARG A 33 6.23 2.85 7.42
N GLU A 34 6.20 2.81 8.75
CA GLU A 34 6.95 1.81 9.54
C GLU A 34 6.40 0.38 9.40
N PHE A 35 5.21 0.23 8.82
CA PHE A 35 4.59 -1.07 8.59
C PHE A 35 4.95 -1.62 7.21
N LEU A 36 5.79 -0.92 6.44
CA LEU A 36 6.27 -1.33 5.13
C LEU A 36 7.79 -1.50 5.14
N ALA A 37 8.26 -2.69 4.81
CA ALA A 37 9.68 -2.97 4.60
C ALA A 37 9.91 -3.40 3.14
N SER A 38 10.79 -2.71 2.42
CA SER A 38 11.16 -3.08 1.05
C SER A 38 12.44 -3.90 1.01
N ALA A 39 12.46 -4.99 0.25
CA ALA A 39 13.70 -5.71 -0.04
C ALA A 39 14.66 -4.82 -0.85
N PRO A 40 16.00 -4.92 -0.66
CA PRO A 40 16.97 -4.13 -1.42
C PRO A 40 16.88 -4.31 -2.94
N SER A 41 16.46 -5.50 -3.39
CA SER A 41 16.22 -5.79 -4.81
C SER A 41 15.05 -5.01 -5.41
N GLY A 42 14.15 -4.49 -4.57
CA GLY A 42 12.95 -3.82 -5.02
C GLY A 42 11.88 -4.73 -5.61
N ARG A 43 12.01 -6.05 -5.46
CA ARG A 43 11.04 -7.01 -6.03
C ARG A 43 9.85 -7.27 -5.10
N THR A 44 10.13 -7.28 -3.80
CA THR A 44 9.18 -7.68 -2.76
C THR A 44 9.14 -6.64 -1.65
N VAL A 45 7.97 -6.52 -1.03
CA VAL A 45 7.75 -5.76 0.19
C VAL A 45 7.10 -6.64 1.25
N ILE A 46 7.35 -6.34 2.51
CA ILE A 46 6.66 -6.92 3.65
C ILE A 46 5.76 -5.83 4.22
N VAL A 47 4.47 -6.15 4.36
CA VAL A 47 3.48 -5.27 4.98
C VAL A 47 3.04 -5.89 6.29
N PHE A 48 3.35 -5.23 7.39
CA PHE A 48 2.87 -5.58 8.72
C PHE A 48 1.46 -5.03 8.92
N GLN A 49 0.71 -5.67 9.81
CA GLN A 49 -0.62 -5.26 10.25
C GLN A 49 -0.62 -5.05 11.78
N PRO A 50 -1.60 -4.31 12.34
CA PRO A 50 -1.69 -4.06 13.79
C PRO A 50 -1.83 -5.30 14.67
N ASP A 51 -2.23 -6.43 14.10
CA ASP A 51 -2.43 -7.71 14.77
C ASP A 51 -1.21 -8.64 14.68
N ASP A 52 -0.03 -8.06 14.40
CA ASP A 52 1.25 -8.74 14.17
C ASP A 52 1.27 -9.71 12.96
N SER A 53 0.19 -9.77 12.18
CA SER A 53 0.20 -10.47 10.91
C SER A 53 0.99 -9.69 9.86
N PHE A 54 1.47 -10.38 8.83
CA PHE A 54 2.15 -9.74 7.72
C PHE A 54 1.91 -10.45 6.39
N ASN A 55 2.05 -9.68 5.31
CA ASN A 55 2.05 -10.20 3.95
C ASN A 55 3.41 -9.94 3.31
N ILE A 56 3.99 -10.98 2.70
CA ILE A 56 5.10 -10.81 1.75
C ILE A 56 4.46 -10.64 0.37
N VAL A 57 4.65 -9.48 -0.23
CA VAL A 57 3.99 -9.07 -1.46
C VAL A 57 5.00 -8.95 -2.57
N ASP A 58 4.70 -9.63 -3.66
CA ASP A 58 5.48 -9.53 -4.88
C ASP A 58 5.00 -8.36 -5.74
N LEU A 59 5.85 -7.36 -6.00
CA LEU A 59 5.40 -6.09 -6.57
C LEU A 59 4.89 -6.19 -8.02
N LEU A 60 5.30 -7.21 -8.79
CA LEU A 60 4.71 -7.46 -10.12
C LEU A 60 3.25 -7.95 -10.06
N LEU A 61 2.78 -8.40 -8.90
CA LEU A 61 1.38 -8.77 -8.70
C LEU A 61 0.51 -7.61 -8.26
N VAL A 62 1.12 -6.45 -7.94
CA VAL A 62 0.37 -5.22 -7.60
C VAL A 62 -0.15 -4.60 -8.89
N THR A 63 -1.46 -4.57 -9.03
CA THR A 63 -2.17 -4.03 -10.19
C THR A 63 -2.56 -2.58 -10.00
N ASP A 64 -2.83 -2.14 -8.77
CA ASP A 64 -3.24 -0.77 -8.46
C ASP A 64 -2.79 -0.31 -7.07
N LEU A 65 -2.66 1.02 -6.90
CA LEU A 65 -2.34 1.69 -5.63
C LEU A 65 -3.41 2.75 -5.34
N GLU A 66 -4.20 2.53 -4.30
CA GLU A 66 -5.29 3.42 -3.93
C GLU A 66 -4.90 4.29 -2.73
N VAL A 67 -4.76 5.61 -2.94
CA VAL A 67 -4.59 6.59 -1.85
C VAL A 67 -5.94 7.18 -1.51
N ARG A 68 -6.46 6.90 -0.31
CA ARG A 68 -7.72 7.50 0.15
C ARG A 68 -7.46 8.87 0.77
N SER A 69 -7.99 9.92 0.15
CA SER A 69 -8.03 11.24 0.79
C SER A 69 -8.96 11.21 2.00
N LYS A 70 -8.51 11.77 3.14
CA LYS A 70 -9.34 11.94 4.36
C LYS A 70 -10.62 12.77 4.13
N ASN A 71 -10.77 13.40 2.96
CA ASN A 71 -11.95 14.20 2.59
C ASN A 71 -13.08 13.40 1.89
N GLY A 72 -13.09 12.08 2.00
CA GLY A 72 -14.22 11.22 1.62
C GLY A 72 -15.40 11.33 2.59
N ALA A 73 -15.87 12.54 2.90
CA ALA A 73 -17.18 12.72 3.53
C ALA A 73 -18.25 12.19 2.57
N LYS A 74 -18.71 10.96 2.84
CA LYS A 74 -19.92 10.30 2.36
C LYS A 74 -20.66 11.05 1.23
N THR A 75 -20.41 10.67 -0.02
CA THR A 75 -21.50 10.76 -1.01
C THR A 75 -22.16 9.39 -1.10
N LYS A 76 -23.14 9.16 -0.22
CA LYS A 76 -24.20 8.18 -0.48
C LYS A 76 -24.94 8.69 -1.73
N LYS A 77 -24.73 8.06 -2.89
CA LYS A 77 -25.63 8.26 -4.03
C LYS A 77 -26.97 7.62 -3.68
N ARG A 78 -28.01 8.46 -3.69
CA ARG A 78 -29.43 8.08 -3.68
C ARG A 78 -29.82 7.47 -5.02
#